data_AF-A0A1W9YU19-F1
#
_entry.id   AF-A0A1W9YU19-F1
#
_cell.length_a   1.000
_cell.length_b   1.000
_cell.length_c   1.000
_cell.angle_alpha   90.00
_cell.angle_beta   90.00
_cell.angle_gamma   90.00
#
_symmetry.space_group_name_H-M   'P 1'
#
loop_
_entity.id
_entity.type
_entity.pdbx_description
1 polymer ?
#
loop_
_entity_poly.entity_id
_entity_poly.type
_entity_poly.pdbx_seq_one_letter_code
_entity_poly.pdbx_strand_id
1 'polypeptide(L)'
;MSQKWTESNVPDQSGRTVIVTGANTGLGYETARVLAGRGAHVVIAVRDTAKGDAAANKIRSASPQAEVDVVALDLGSLASVRAAAEQLKSAHPRIDLLINNAGVMYPPKQTTADGFELQFGTNHLGHFALTGLLLENVLAAEDSRVVTVASIAHRNQAKIHFDDLQWERSYNRVAAYGQSKLANLMFAYELDRRLTGKDTISVAAHPGVSNTELMRHTPGTGLPGFNTLANLVTNSPLVGALATLRAATDPAVRGGQYYGPAFPVASMGVVGHPHLVSSSAQSHDQGIQRRLWAVSEELTGVTFPV
;
A
#
# COMPACT_ATOMS: atom_id res chain seq x y z
N MET A 1 -6.44 -5.62 28.65
CA MET A 1 -6.36 -6.23 27.31
C MET A 1 -6.63 -5.13 26.28
N SER A 2 -5.77 -4.90 25.29
CA SER A 2 -6.03 -3.87 24.27
C SER A 2 -7.30 -4.22 23.50
N GLN A 3 -8.21 -3.25 23.35
CA GLN A 3 -9.47 -3.43 22.62
C GLN A 3 -9.23 -3.94 21.19
N LYS A 4 -10.08 -4.88 20.76
CA LYS A 4 -10.07 -5.45 19.41
C LYS A 4 -10.47 -4.37 18.39
N TRP A 5 -9.57 -4.01 17.47
CA TRP A 5 -9.81 -2.95 16.48
C TRP A 5 -10.49 -3.52 15.23
N THR A 6 -11.66 -3.00 14.86
CA THR A 6 -12.50 -3.48 13.74
C THR A 6 -13.00 -2.31 12.86
N GLU A 7 -13.76 -2.60 11.80
CA GLU A 7 -14.40 -1.57 10.94
C GLU A 7 -15.23 -0.56 11.75
N SER A 8 -15.83 -0.98 12.88
CA SER A 8 -16.61 -0.08 13.74
C SER A 8 -15.75 1.01 14.38
N ASN A 9 -14.43 0.79 14.51
CA ASN A 9 -13.49 1.71 15.12
C ASN A 9 -12.93 2.75 14.14
N VAL A 10 -13.24 2.65 12.83
CA VAL A 10 -12.92 3.72 11.89
C VAL A 10 -13.79 4.93 12.24
N PRO A 11 -13.19 6.08 12.59
CA PRO A 11 -13.94 7.30 12.91
C PRO A 11 -14.64 7.86 11.66
N ASP A 12 -15.47 8.87 11.87
CA ASP A 12 -16.02 9.67 10.76
C ASP A 12 -14.89 10.23 9.90
N GLN A 13 -15.07 10.20 8.58
CA GLN A 13 -14.11 10.68 7.57
C GLN A 13 -14.74 11.74 6.66
N SER A 14 -15.90 12.28 7.05
CA SER A 14 -16.58 13.36 6.34
C SER A 14 -15.64 14.54 6.07
N GLY A 15 -15.65 15.04 4.83
CA GLY A 15 -14.81 16.16 4.40
C GLY A 15 -13.35 15.81 4.09
N ARG A 16 -12.95 14.54 4.22
CA ARG A 16 -11.59 14.08 3.88
C ARG A 16 -11.52 13.52 2.46
N THR A 17 -10.44 13.81 1.75
CA THR A 17 -10.12 13.21 0.44
C THR A 17 -9.09 12.10 0.59
N VAL A 18 -9.43 10.92 0.06
CA VAL A 18 -8.64 9.70 0.19
C VAL A 18 -8.31 9.13 -1.17
N ILE A 19 -7.04 8.87 -1.45
CA ILE A 19 -6.61 8.16 -2.66
C ILE A 19 -6.17 6.76 -2.27
N VAL A 20 -6.74 5.73 -2.92
CA VAL A 20 -6.37 4.33 -2.69
C VAL A 20 -5.93 3.69 -4.00
N THR A 21 -4.65 3.32 -4.09
CA THR A 21 -4.14 2.61 -5.26
C THR A 21 -4.59 1.15 -5.26
N GLY A 22 -5.00 0.61 -6.41
CA GLY A 22 -5.38 -0.81 -6.54
C GLY A 22 -6.66 -1.17 -5.79
N ALA A 23 -7.64 -0.26 -5.73
CA ALA A 23 -8.86 -0.41 -4.94
C ALA A 23 -10.07 -1.02 -5.68
N ASN A 24 -9.86 -1.66 -6.83
CA ASN A 24 -10.95 -2.34 -7.54
C ASN A 24 -11.31 -3.72 -6.95
N THR A 25 -10.41 -4.35 -6.19
CA THR A 25 -10.67 -5.66 -5.55
C THR A 25 -9.92 -5.79 -4.21
N GLY A 26 -10.21 -6.88 -3.48
CA GLY A 26 -9.44 -7.31 -2.32
C GLY A 26 -9.33 -6.25 -1.22
N LEU A 27 -8.12 -6.08 -0.69
CA LEU A 27 -7.82 -5.18 0.44
C LEU A 27 -8.09 -3.71 0.11
N GLY A 28 -7.71 -3.28 -1.09
CA GLY A 28 -7.92 -1.91 -1.53
C GLY A 28 -9.40 -1.58 -1.65
N TYR A 29 -10.20 -2.51 -2.20
CA TYR A 29 -11.65 -2.36 -2.28
C TYR A 29 -12.29 -2.23 -0.89
N GLU A 30 -11.95 -3.11 0.06
CA GLU A 30 -12.52 -3.03 1.41
C GLU A 30 -12.06 -1.75 2.12
N THR A 31 -10.81 -1.32 1.93
CA THR A 31 -10.32 -0.04 2.46
C THR A 31 -11.13 1.13 1.90
N ALA A 32 -11.32 1.19 0.59
CA ALA A 32 -12.13 2.22 -0.07
C ALA A 32 -13.59 2.20 0.37
N ARG A 33 -14.21 1.01 0.43
CA ARG A 33 -15.61 0.83 0.85
C ARG A 33 -15.83 1.36 2.27
N VAL A 34 -14.95 1.00 3.20
CA VAL A 34 -15.08 1.44 4.59
C VAL A 34 -14.92 2.95 4.71
N LEU A 35 -13.90 3.54 4.07
CA LEU A 35 -13.67 4.99 4.16
C LEU A 35 -14.80 5.78 3.51
N ALA A 36 -15.29 5.36 2.35
CA ALA A 36 -16.44 5.96 1.68
C ALA A 36 -17.73 5.84 2.51
N GLY A 37 -17.97 4.66 3.12
CA GLY A 37 -19.09 4.46 4.05
C GLY A 37 -18.99 5.28 5.34
N ARG A 38 -17.82 5.86 5.63
CA ARG A 38 -17.58 6.80 6.73
C ARG A 38 -17.55 8.26 6.26
N GLY A 39 -18.00 8.56 5.04
CA GLY A 39 -18.16 9.91 4.53
C GLY A 39 -16.94 10.50 3.82
N ALA A 40 -15.86 9.73 3.64
CA ALA A 40 -14.72 10.21 2.84
C ALA A 40 -15.08 10.31 1.36
N HIS A 41 -14.50 11.30 0.67
CA HIS A 41 -14.40 11.30 -0.78
C HIS A 41 -13.25 10.39 -1.20
N VAL A 42 -13.56 9.24 -1.79
CA VAL A 42 -12.56 8.20 -2.11
C VAL A 42 -12.25 8.16 -3.60
N VAL A 43 -10.99 8.28 -3.97
CA VAL A 43 -10.50 8.07 -5.34
C VAL A 43 -9.91 6.67 -5.46
N ILE A 44 -10.53 5.84 -6.29
CA ILE A 44 -10.04 4.52 -6.71
C ILE A 44 -9.05 4.73 -7.86
N ALA A 45 -7.75 4.66 -7.54
CA ALA A 45 -6.69 4.79 -8.54
C ALA A 45 -6.26 3.40 -9.04
N VAL A 46 -6.64 3.03 -10.26
CA VAL A 46 -6.49 1.67 -10.80
C VAL A 46 -6.11 1.65 -12.27
N ARG A 47 -5.42 0.58 -12.69
CA ARG A 47 -5.01 0.39 -14.09
C ARG A 47 -6.19 0.15 -15.04
N ASP A 48 -7.18 -0.62 -14.58
CA ASP A 48 -8.35 -1.02 -15.36
C ASP A 48 -9.56 -0.23 -14.84
N THR A 49 -9.87 0.89 -15.50
CA THR A 49 -10.93 1.80 -15.07
C THR A 49 -12.31 1.17 -15.14
N ALA A 50 -12.57 0.26 -16.08
CA ALA A 50 -13.84 -0.45 -16.13
C ALA A 50 -14.08 -1.29 -14.85
N LYS A 51 -13.02 -1.93 -14.33
CA LYS A 51 -13.10 -2.60 -13.01
C LYS A 51 -13.16 -1.62 -11.85
N GLY A 52 -12.51 -0.46 -11.98
CA GLY A 52 -12.63 0.65 -11.03
C GLY A 52 -14.07 1.15 -10.92
N ASP A 53 -14.74 1.40 -12.05
CA ASP A 53 -16.12 1.87 -12.13
C ASP A 53 -17.10 0.84 -11.54
N ALA A 54 -16.87 -0.45 -11.83
CA ALA A 54 -17.65 -1.52 -11.22
C ALA A 54 -17.51 -1.53 -9.69
N ALA A 55 -16.30 -1.34 -9.16
CA ALA A 55 -16.04 -1.22 -7.73
C ALA A 55 -16.69 0.03 -7.13
N ALA A 56 -16.55 1.18 -7.76
CA ALA A 56 -17.16 2.44 -7.33
C ALA A 56 -18.70 2.32 -7.27
N ASN A 57 -19.33 1.73 -8.29
CA ASN A 57 -20.77 1.49 -8.31
C ASN A 57 -21.24 0.56 -7.20
N LYS A 58 -20.44 -0.47 -6.87
CA LYS A 58 -20.72 -1.38 -5.76
C LYS A 58 -20.65 -0.65 -4.40
N ILE A 59 -19.67 0.26 -4.23
CA ILE A 59 -19.57 1.10 -3.02
C ILE A 59 -20.78 2.04 -2.93
N ARG A 60 -21.11 2.78 -3.99
CA ARG A 60 -22.27 3.69 -4.02
C ARG A 60 -23.59 2.96 -3.76
N SER A 61 -23.71 1.73 -4.23
CA SER A 61 -24.91 0.90 -3.96
C SER A 61 -25.02 0.49 -2.49
N ALA A 62 -23.89 0.24 -1.81
CA ALA A 62 -23.85 -0.06 -0.38
C ALA A 62 -23.94 1.19 0.52
N SER A 63 -23.59 2.35 -0.01
CA SER A 63 -23.60 3.64 0.69
C SER A 63 -24.00 4.74 -0.30
N PRO A 64 -25.30 5.05 -0.43
CA PRO A 64 -25.81 5.97 -1.48
C PRO A 64 -25.26 7.39 -1.44
N GLN A 65 -24.71 7.82 -0.30
CA GLN A 65 -24.08 9.13 -0.11
C GLN A 65 -22.56 9.09 -0.35
N ALA A 66 -21.99 7.94 -0.69
CA ALA A 66 -20.55 7.81 -0.91
C ALA A 66 -20.10 8.58 -2.16
N GLU A 67 -19.15 9.49 -1.96
CA GLU A 67 -18.43 10.16 -3.05
C GLU A 67 -17.24 9.29 -3.43
N VAL A 68 -17.27 8.75 -4.65
CA VAL A 68 -16.21 7.87 -5.16
C VAL A 68 -15.85 8.30 -6.57
N ASP A 69 -14.58 8.51 -6.84
CA ASP A 69 -14.06 8.76 -8.20
C ASP A 69 -13.13 7.63 -8.64
N VAL A 70 -12.91 7.53 -9.95
CA VAL A 70 -11.98 6.56 -10.54
C VAL A 70 -10.95 7.30 -11.37
N VAL A 71 -9.68 7.01 -11.12
CA VAL A 71 -8.55 7.57 -11.86
C VAL A 71 -7.72 6.43 -12.45
N ALA A 72 -7.38 6.56 -13.73
CA ALA A 72 -6.49 5.63 -14.40
C ALA A 72 -5.07 5.74 -13.83
N LEU A 73 -4.54 4.66 -13.30
CA LEU A 73 -3.18 4.59 -12.74
C LEU A 73 -2.57 3.21 -12.98
N ASP A 74 -1.57 3.15 -13.87
CA ASP A 74 -0.65 2.02 -13.97
C ASP A 74 0.69 2.34 -13.29
N LEU A 75 0.91 1.75 -12.12
CA LEU A 75 2.16 1.92 -11.37
C LEU A 75 3.37 1.27 -12.06
N GLY A 76 3.15 0.41 -13.06
CA GLY A 76 4.19 -0.12 -13.94
C GLY A 76 4.58 0.83 -15.08
N SER A 77 4.14 2.09 -15.06
CA SER A 77 4.52 3.12 -16.03
C SER A 77 4.65 4.48 -15.35
N LEU A 78 5.86 5.05 -15.30
CA LEU A 78 6.07 6.39 -14.73
C LEU A 78 5.33 7.48 -15.50
N ALA A 79 5.12 7.30 -16.81
CA ALA A 79 4.27 8.19 -17.61
C ALA A 79 2.81 8.15 -17.12
N SER A 80 2.25 6.96 -16.86
CA SER A 80 0.91 6.84 -16.28
C SER A 80 0.83 7.43 -14.88
N VAL A 81 1.86 7.24 -14.04
CA VAL A 81 1.94 7.82 -12.70
C VAL A 81 1.92 9.35 -12.76
N ARG A 82 2.68 9.96 -13.67
CA ARG A 82 2.70 11.43 -13.86
C ARG A 82 1.35 11.96 -14.31
N ALA A 83 0.72 11.33 -15.31
CA ALA A 83 -0.60 11.73 -15.79
C ALA A 83 -1.68 11.62 -14.68
N ALA A 84 -1.67 10.52 -13.92
CA ALA A 84 -2.57 10.35 -12.78
C ALA A 84 -2.33 11.42 -11.70
N ALA A 85 -1.06 11.69 -11.37
CA ALA A 85 -0.71 12.69 -10.38
C ALA A 85 -1.13 14.11 -10.80
N GLU A 86 -1.00 14.48 -12.07
CA GLU A 86 -1.50 15.77 -12.60
C GLU A 86 -3.02 15.87 -12.46
N GLN A 87 -3.76 14.82 -12.84
CA GLN A 87 -5.21 14.79 -12.69
C GLN A 87 -5.60 14.93 -11.21
N LEU A 88 -5.01 14.12 -10.33
CA LEU A 88 -5.30 14.13 -8.89
C LEU A 88 -4.94 15.48 -8.25
N LYS A 89 -3.78 16.05 -8.59
CA LYS A 89 -3.33 17.35 -8.08
C LYS A 89 -4.29 18.47 -8.46
N SER A 90 -4.81 18.44 -9.68
CA SER A 90 -5.75 19.45 -10.18
C SER A 90 -7.15 19.31 -9.57
N ALA A 91 -7.63 18.08 -9.37
CA ALA A 91 -8.97 17.81 -8.85
C ALA A 91 -9.05 17.92 -7.32
N HIS A 92 -7.97 17.60 -6.62
CA HIS A 92 -7.93 17.50 -5.16
C HIS A 92 -6.76 18.31 -4.59
N PRO A 93 -6.97 19.61 -4.29
CA PRO A 93 -5.91 20.46 -3.75
C PRO A 93 -5.42 20.03 -2.35
N ARG A 94 -6.22 19.21 -1.65
CA ARG A 94 -5.89 18.62 -0.35
C ARG A 94 -6.12 17.11 -0.42
N ILE A 95 -5.16 16.33 0.05
CA ILE A 95 -5.23 14.87 0.11
C ILE A 95 -4.95 14.45 1.56
N ASP A 96 -5.99 14.09 2.28
CA ASP A 96 -5.90 13.67 3.68
C ASP A 96 -5.20 12.32 3.84
N LEU A 97 -5.49 11.39 2.95
CA LEU A 97 -4.94 10.03 3.01
C LEU A 97 -4.47 9.58 1.62
N LEU A 98 -3.18 9.30 1.50
CA LEU A 98 -2.61 8.60 0.36
C LEU A 98 -2.28 7.16 0.76
N ILE A 99 -3.05 6.21 0.24
CA ILE A 99 -2.92 4.78 0.57
C ILE A 99 -2.25 4.05 -0.61
N ASN A 100 -0.95 3.81 -0.46
CA ASN A 100 -0.11 3.02 -1.36
C ASN A 100 -0.38 1.53 -1.12
N ASN A 101 -1.51 1.02 -1.64
CA ASN A 101 -2.01 -0.33 -1.42
C ASN A 101 -1.67 -1.31 -2.55
N ALA A 102 -1.67 -0.85 -3.80
CA ALA A 102 -1.51 -1.72 -4.95
C ALA A 102 -0.22 -2.56 -4.90
N GLY A 103 -0.24 -3.70 -5.58
CA GLY A 103 0.98 -4.46 -5.78
C GLY A 103 0.79 -5.74 -6.57
N VAL A 104 1.90 -6.26 -7.04
CA VAL A 104 2.02 -7.56 -7.71
C VAL A 104 2.91 -8.48 -6.89
N MET A 105 2.64 -9.79 -6.97
CA MET A 105 3.37 -10.82 -6.23
C MET A 105 3.64 -12.02 -7.11
N TYR A 106 4.90 -12.48 -7.06
CA TYR A 106 5.41 -13.69 -7.70
C TYR A 106 5.16 -13.85 -9.22
N PRO A 107 5.14 -12.77 -10.03
CA PRO A 107 5.07 -12.93 -11.47
C PRO A 107 6.33 -13.68 -11.99
N PRO A 108 6.28 -14.26 -13.19
CA PRO A 108 7.50 -14.53 -13.97
C PRO A 108 8.34 -13.25 -14.11
N LYS A 109 9.64 -13.38 -14.40
CA LYS A 109 10.50 -12.20 -14.63
C LYS A 109 9.91 -11.37 -15.78
N GLN A 110 9.57 -10.13 -15.47
CA GLN A 110 8.99 -9.15 -16.38
C GLN A 110 9.51 -7.77 -15.99
N THR A 111 9.39 -6.82 -16.90
CA THR A 111 9.76 -5.42 -16.65
C THR A 111 8.54 -4.50 -16.74
N THR A 112 8.62 -3.36 -16.05
CA THR A 112 7.72 -2.22 -16.25
C THR A 112 7.93 -1.60 -17.63
N ALA A 113 7.06 -0.66 -18.01
CA ALA A 113 7.24 0.13 -19.23
C ALA A 113 8.57 0.91 -19.25
N ASP A 114 9.07 1.26 -18.05
CA ASP A 114 10.32 2.00 -17.84
C ASP A 114 11.55 1.08 -17.68
N GLY A 115 11.39 -0.24 -17.84
CA GLY A 115 12.49 -1.20 -17.80
C GLY A 115 12.89 -1.72 -16.40
N PHE A 116 12.13 -1.40 -15.35
CA PHE A 116 12.41 -1.90 -14.00
C PHE A 116 11.85 -3.31 -13.79
N GLU A 117 12.44 -4.11 -12.90
CA GLU A 117 11.84 -5.37 -12.45
C GLU A 117 10.42 -5.13 -11.95
N LEU A 118 9.47 -5.94 -12.42
CA LEU A 118 8.05 -5.64 -12.27
C LEU A 118 7.59 -5.46 -10.82
N GLN A 119 8.06 -6.27 -9.87
CA GLN A 119 7.65 -6.16 -8.47
C GLN A 119 8.26 -4.93 -7.79
N PHE A 120 9.55 -4.65 -7.99
CA PHE A 120 10.21 -3.46 -7.47
C PHE A 120 9.65 -2.17 -8.11
N GLY A 121 9.50 -2.17 -9.43
CA GLY A 121 8.93 -1.08 -10.20
C GLY A 121 7.50 -0.74 -9.79
N THR A 122 6.61 -1.73 -9.75
CA THR A 122 5.19 -1.50 -9.42
C THR A 122 4.98 -1.24 -7.93
N ASN A 123 5.55 -2.07 -7.05
CA ASN A 123 5.22 -2.01 -5.63
C ASN A 123 5.93 -0.85 -4.94
N HIS A 124 7.14 -0.49 -5.38
CA HIS A 124 7.97 0.54 -4.75
C HIS A 124 8.12 1.79 -5.63
N LEU A 125 8.75 1.70 -6.80
CA LEU A 125 9.11 2.90 -7.59
C LEU A 125 7.88 3.69 -8.07
N GLY A 126 6.82 3.01 -8.51
CA GLY A 126 5.57 3.66 -8.92
C GLY A 126 4.90 4.41 -7.75
N HIS A 127 4.87 3.83 -6.56
CA HIS A 127 4.34 4.50 -5.37
C HIS A 127 5.25 5.61 -4.85
N PHE A 128 6.57 5.43 -4.93
CA PHE A 128 7.56 6.44 -4.60
C PHE A 128 7.32 7.69 -5.48
N ALA A 129 7.24 7.50 -6.79
CA ALA A 129 6.96 8.58 -7.74
C ALA A 129 5.59 9.23 -7.48
N LEU A 130 4.52 8.43 -7.32
CA LEU A 130 3.18 8.95 -7.04
C LEU A 130 3.15 9.80 -5.77
N THR A 131 3.78 9.32 -4.70
CA THR A 131 3.81 10.03 -3.41
C THR A 131 4.59 11.34 -3.54
N GLY A 132 5.76 11.33 -4.19
CA GLY A 132 6.55 12.55 -4.38
C GLY A 132 5.82 13.61 -5.18
N LEU A 133 5.12 13.21 -6.26
CA LEU A 133 4.35 14.12 -7.12
C LEU A 133 3.11 14.70 -6.44
N LEU A 134 2.53 14.00 -5.46
CA LEU A 134 1.35 14.42 -4.71
C LEU A 134 1.70 15.02 -3.33
N LEU A 135 2.98 15.08 -2.96
CA LEU A 135 3.36 15.41 -1.58
C LEU A 135 2.89 16.80 -1.15
N GLU A 136 2.94 17.80 -2.03
CA GLU A 136 2.44 19.15 -1.73
C GLU A 136 0.95 19.14 -1.37
N ASN A 137 0.13 18.38 -2.10
CA ASN A 137 -1.31 18.23 -1.85
C ASN A 137 -1.58 17.47 -0.54
N VAL A 138 -0.72 16.51 -0.19
CA VAL A 138 -0.79 15.81 1.11
C VAL A 138 -0.42 16.76 2.24
N LEU A 139 0.66 17.53 2.10
CA LEU A 139 1.11 18.52 3.08
C LEU A 139 0.13 19.68 3.27
N ALA A 140 -0.75 19.93 2.31
CA ALA A 140 -1.80 20.95 2.39
C ALA A 140 -3.00 20.54 3.27
N ALA A 141 -3.12 19.27 3.64
CA ALA A 141 -4.13 18.77 4.56
C ALA A 141 -3.55 18.64 5.98
N GLU A 142 -4.31 19.09 6.98
CA GLU A 142 -4.00 18.89 8.40
C GLU A 142 -4.15 17.40 8.77
N ASP A 143 -3.29 16.90 9.67
CA ASP A 143 -3.30 15.49 10.12
C ASP A 143 -3.31 14.44 8.98
N SER A 144 -2.73 14.80 7.84
CA SER A 144 -2.68 13.93 6.67
C SER A 144 -1.72 12.77 6.85
N ARG A 145 -1.96 11.67 6.12
CA ARG A 145 -1.14 10.45 6.24
C ARG A 145 -0.82 9.83 4.90
N VAL A 146 0.43 9.41 4.76
CA VAL A 146 0.83 8.46 3.73
C VAL A 146 0.91 7.08 4.35
N VAL A 147 0.07 6.16 3.89
CA VAL A 147 0.00 4.77 4.37
C VAL A 147 0.57 3.84 3.30
N THR A 148 1.67 3.14 3.62
CA THR A 148 2.30 2.19 2.70
C THR A 148 2.02 0.75 3.09
N VAL A 149 1.40 -0.01 2.19
CA VAL A 149 1.06 -1.42 2.42
C VAL A 149 2.25 -2.33 2.09
N ALA A 150 2.92 -2.78 3.13
CA ALA A 150 4.00 -3.75 3.10
C ALA A 150 3.47 -5.20 3.22
N SER A 151 4.35 -6.14 3.58
CA SER A 151 4.01 -7.55 3.78
C SER A 151 4.97 -8.19 4.78
N ILE A 152 4.56 -9.28 5.43
CA ILE A 152 5.49 -10.16 6.18
C ILE A 152 6.64 -10.68 5.30
N ALA A 153 6.45 -10.70 3.98
CA ALA A 153 7.49 -11.08 3.02
C ALA A 153 8.75 -10.21 3.09
N HIS A 154 8.71 -9.02 3.71
CA HIS A 154 9.93 -8.24 3.99
C HIS A 154 10.94 -8.96 4.90
N ARG A 155 10.54 -10.08 5.53
CA ARG A 155 11.42 -10.96 6.31
C ARG A 155 11.91 -12.18 5.52
N ASN A 156 11.32 -12.46 4.36
CA ASN A 156 11.55 -13.68 3.61
C ASN A 156 12.57 -13.43 2.49
N GLN A 157 13.82 -13.85 2.72
CA GLN A 157 14.92 -13.69 1.74
C GLN A 157 15.05 -12.25 1.20
N ALA A 158 14.63 -11.26 2.01
CA ALA A 158 14.58 -9.88 1.59
C ALA A 158 15.92 -9.20 1.86
N LYS A 159 16.42 -8.49 0.85
CA LYS A 159 17.57 -7.59 0.91
C LYS A 159 17.40 -6.54 -0.17
N ILE A 160 17.95 -5.34 0.03
CA ILE A 160 18.10 -4.36 -1.05
C ILE A 160 19.39 -4.67 -1.80
N HIS A 161 19.26 -5.24 -3.00
CA HIS A 161 20.38 -5.61 -3.86
C HIS A 161 20.83 -4.41 -4.70
N PHE A 162 21.53 -3.45 -4.10
CA PHE A 162 21.94 -2.23 -4.84
C PHE A 162 22.81 -2.49 -6.08
N ASP A 163 23.49 -3.63 -6.15
CA ASP A 163 24.30 -4.04 -7.31
C ASP A 163 23.49 -4.80 -8.38
N ASP A 164 22.22 -5.12 -8.10
CA ASP A 164 21.30 -5.81 -9.01
C ASP A 164 19.82 -5.57 -8.62
N LEU A 165 19.42 -4.29 -8.52
CA LEU A 165 18.05 -3.94 -8.07
C LEU A 165 16.97 -4.53 -9.00
N GLN A 166 17.32 -4.69 -10.27
CA GLN A 166 16.45 -5.17 -11.34
C GLN A 166 16.48 -6.70 -11.51
N TRP A 167 17.22 -7.42 -10.66
CA TRP A 167 17.34 -8.88 -10.71
C TRP A 167 17.71 -9.42 -12.10
N GLU A 168 18.72 -8.81 -12.72
CA GLU A 168 19.22 -9.15 -14.04
C GLU A 168 19.91 -10.50 -14.07
N ARG A 169 20.61 -10.87 -12.99
CA ARG A 169 21.50 -12.05 -12.97
C ARG A 169 20.79 -13.36 -12.67
N SER A 170 20.02 -13.43 -11.58
CA SER A 170 19.40 -14.69 -11.11
C SER A 170 18.06 -14.43 -10.43
N TYR A 171 17.04 -14.21 -11.25
CA TYR A 171 15.70 -13.84 -10.77
C TYR A 171 15.11 -14.88 -9.83
N ASN A 172 14.83 -14.47 -8.60
CA ASN A 172 14.02 -15.23 -7.67
C ASN A 172 12.78 -14.40 -7.32
N ARG A 173 11.61 -14.84 -7.82
CA ARG A 173 10.34 -14.13 -7.63
C ARG A 173 9.97 -13.88 -6.16
N VAL A 174 10.36 -14.77 -5.25
CA VAL A 174 10.08 -14.63 -3.81
C VAL A 174 10.99 -13.58 -3.18
N ALA A 175 12.29 -13.64 -3.46
CA ALA A 175 13.25 -12.66 -2.97
C ALA A 175 13.01 -11.26 -3.59
N ALA A 176 12.64 -11.18 -4.87
CA ALA A 176 12.25 -9.92 -5.52
C ALA A 176 11.00 -9.31 -4.88
N TYR A 177 10.00 -10.13 -4.53
CA TYR A 177 8.84 -9.67 -3.76
C TYR A 177 9.25 -9.16 -2.38
N GLY A 178 10.09 -9.92 -1.67
CA GLY A 178 10.65 -9.56 -0.37
C GLY A 178 11.42 -8.24 -0.41
N GLN A 179 12.27 -8.02 -1.43
CA GLN A 179 12.95 -6.75 -1.70
C GLN A 179 11.94 -5.61 -1.86
N SER A 180 10.91 -5.79 -2.69
CA SER A 180 9.89 -4.75 -2.94
C SER A 180 9.14 -4.36 -1.65
N LYS A 181 8.83 -5.33 -0.78
CA LYS A 181 8.10 -5.09 0.47
C LYS A 181 8.99 -4.60 1.61
N LEU A 182 10.28 -4.91 1.57
CA LEU A 182 11.29 -4.26 2.41
C LEU A 182 11.49 -2.80 2.00
N ALA A 183 11.55 -2.52 0.70
CA ALA A 183 11.65 -1.18 0.15
C ALA A 183 10.46 -0.30 0.56
N ASN A 184 9.23 -0.85 0.56
CA ASN A 184 8.04 -0.17 1.07
C ASN A 184 8.16 0.25 2.55
N LEU A 185 8.70 -0.60 3.42
CA LEU A 185 8.89 -0.26 4.84
C LEU A 185 9.97 0.82 5.01
N MET A 186 11.09 0.66 4.32
CA MET A 186 12.17 1.64 4.33
C MET A 186 11.70 3.00 3.82
N PHE A 187 10.85 3.03 2.79
CA PHE A 187 10.21 4.24 2.28
C PHE A 187 9.33 4.91 3.34
N ALA A 188 8.43 4.16 3.99
CA ALA A 188 7.55 4.73 5.02
C ALA A 188 8.35 5.35 6.17
N TYR A 189 9.41 4.67 6.65
CA TYR A 189 10.24 5.19 7.74
C TYR A 189 11.09 6.39 7.33
N GLU A 190 11.66 6.37 6.13
CA GLU A 190 12.46 7.48 5.61
C GLU A 190 11.60 8.71 5.31
N LEU A 191 10.40 8.52 4.75
CA LEU A 191 9.44 9.60 4.51
C LEU A 191 9.01 10.22 5.85
N ASP A 192 8.66 9.41 6.84
CA ASP A 192 8.29 9.93 8.17
C ASP A 192 9.41 10.77 8.79
N ARG A 193 10.65 10.29 8.70
CA ARG A 193 11.82 11.02 9.18
C ARG A 193 11.98 12.38 8.47
N ARG A 194 11.71 12.45 7.18
CA ARG A 194 11.75 13.69 6.39
C ARG A 194 10.58 14.63 6.69
N LEU A 195 9.45 14.08 7.13
CA LEU A 195 8.28 14.85 7.57
C LEU A 195 8.41 15.39 9.01
N THR A 196 9.56 15.21 9.68
CA THR A 196 9.78 15.78 11.03
C THR A 196 9.49 17.28 11.06
N GLY A 197 8.57 17.69 11.93
CA GLY A 197 8.12 19.08 12.06
C GLY A 197 6.95 19.47 11.14
N LYS A 198 6.37 18.51 10.41
CA LYS A 198 5.09 18.64 9.69
C LYS A 198 3.98 17.95 10.50
N ASP A 199 2.73 18.32 10.21
CA ASP A 199 1.54 17.65 10.75
C ASP A 199 1.23 16.32 10.02
N THR A 200 1.81 16.13 8.84
CA THR A 200 1.71 14.90 8.06
C THR A 200 2.62 13.81 8.63
N ILE A 201 2.10 12.59 8.72
CA ILE A 201 2.90 11.41 9.12
C ILE A 201 2.99 10.35 8.02
N SER A 202 4.05 9.55 8.03
CA SER A 202 4.11 8.34 7.20
C SER A 202 4.13 7.08 8.05
N VAL A 203 3.28 6.13 7.67
CA VAL A 203 3.08 4.88 8.40
C VAL A 203 2.98 3.70 7.45
N ALA A 204 3.18 2.50 7.99
CA ALA A 204 3.08 1.27 7.24
C ALA A 204 2.01 0.34 7.80
N ALA A 205 1.47 -0.52 6.94
CA ALA A 205 0.57 -1.60 7.33
C ALA A 205 0.92 -2.90 6.61
N HIS A 206 0.58 -4.05 7.18
CA HIS A 206 0.52 -5.31 6.45
C HIS A 206 -0.76 -6.08 6.77
N PRO A 207 -1.35 -6.74 5.78
CA PRO A 207 -2.66 -7.39 5.92
C PRO A 207 -2.58 -8.81 6.52
N GLY A 208 -1.38 -9.26 6.90
CA GLY A 208 -1.08 -10.68 7.16
C GLY A 208 -0.96 -11.46 5.85
N VAL A 209 -1.36 -12.74 5.84
CA VAL A 209 -1.62 -13.48 4.60
C VAL A 209 -3.11 -13.35 4.30
N SER A 210 -3.45 -12.79 3.15
CA SER A 210 -4.85 -12.57 2.73
C SER A 210 -5.13 -13.29 1.42
N ASN A 211 -6.25 -14.01 1.35
CA ASN A 211 -6.70 -14.62 0.11
C ASN A 211 -7.28 -13.54 -0.81
N THR A 212 -6.42 -13.01 -1.67
CA THR A 212 -6.78 -12.00 -2.66
C THR A 212 -6.24 -12.41 -4.02
N GLU A 213 -6.68 -11.69 -5.05
CA GLU A 213 -6.15 -11.76 -6.41
C GLU A 213 -4.61 -11.66 -6.49
N LEU A 214 -3.94 -11.17 -5.44
CA LEU A 214 -2.49 -11.16 -5.31
C LEU A 214 -1.88 -12.58 -5.37
N MET A 215 -2.62 -13.61 -4.96
CA MET A 215 -2.17 -15.01 -4.96
C MET A 215 -2.17 -15.64 -6.36
N ARG A 216 -2.67 -14.98 -7.42
CA ARG A 216 -2.90 -15.62 -8.74
C ARG A 216 -1.70 -16.35 -9.34
N HIS A 217 -0.46 -15.91 -9.03
CA HIS A 217 0.79 -16.50 -9.52
C HIS A 217 1.51 -17.42 -8.51
N THR A 218 0.89 -17.70 -7.35
CA THR A 218 1.45 -18.64 -6.37
C THR A 218 1.37 -20.07 -6.93
N PRO A 219 2.44 -20.88 -6.86
CA PRO A 219 2.39 -22.29 -7.26
C PRO A 219 1.25 -23.04 -6.56
N GLY A 220 0.39 -23.73 -7.32
CA GLY A 220 -0.71 -24.53 -6.78
C GLY A 220 -2.10 -23.86 -6.78
N THR A 221 -2.22 -22.59 -7.21
CA THR A 221 -3.51 -21.88 -7.29
C THR A 221 -4.52 -22.51 -8.28
N GLY A 222 -4.04 -23.32 -9.23
CA GLY A 222 -4.86 -24.09 -10.16
C GLY A 222 -5.29 -25.47 -9.66
N LEU A 223 -4.90 -25.88 -8.44
CA LEU A 223 -5.28 -27.19 -7.89
C LEU A 223 -6.70 -27.16 -7.29
N PRO A 224 -7.52 -28.20 -7.51
CA PRO A 224 -8.85 -28.28 -6.90
C PRO A 224 -8.73 -28.29 -5.37
N GLY A 225 -9.45 -27.38 -4.70
CA GLY A 225 -9.44 -27.23 -3.23
C GLY A 225 -8.50 -26.14 -2.67
N PHE A 226 -7.66 -25.50 -3.51
CA PHE A 226 -6.75 -24.42 -3.07
C PHE A 226 -7.49 -23.24 -2.42
N ASN A 227 -8.60 -22.78 -3.00
CA ASN A 227 -9.38 -21.67 -2.46
C ASN A 227 -9.98 -21.99 -1.08
N THR A 228 -10.39 -23.24 -0.84
CA THR A 228 -10.95 -23.69 0.44
C THR A 228 -9.88 -23.75 1.51
N LEU A 229 -8.69 -24.28 1.18
CA LEU A 229 -7.56 -24.34 2.10
C LEU A 229 -7.00 -22.93 2.38
N ALA A 230 -6.84 -22.10 1.35
CA ALA A 230 -6.40 -20.71 1.48
C ALA A 230 -7.35 -19.89 2.37
N ASN A 231 -8.67 -20.01 2.22
CA ASN A 231 -9.63 -19.34 3.10
C ASN A 231 -9.53 -19.76 4.58
N LEU A 232 -8.95 -20.93 4.88
CA LEU A 232 -8.79 -21.44 6.25
C LEU A 232 -7.54 -20.86 6.95
N VAL A 233 -6.52 -20.46 6.18
CA VAL A 233 -5.22 -19.96 6.69
C VAL A 233 -4.92 -18.51 6.32
N THR A 234 -5.90 -17.78 5.79
CA THR A 234 -5.75 -16.39 5.39
C THR A 234 -6.85 -15.50 5.96
N ASN A 235 -6.52 -14.23 6.17
CA ASN A 235 -7.52 -13.21 6.48
C ASN A 235 -8.50 -13.05 5.31
N SER A 236 -9.79 -12.87 5.64
CA SER A 236 -10.73 -12.31 4.66
C SER A 236 -10.21 -10.93 4.21
N PRO A 237 -10.57 -10.47 2.99
CA PRO A 237 -10.16 -9.15 2.51
C PRO A 237 -10.47 -8.02 3.51
N LEU A 238 -11.61 -8.08 4.20
CA LEU A 238 -11.96 -7.10 5.22
C LEU A 238 -11.00 -7.15 6.41
N VAL A 239 -10.73 -8.33 6.97
CA VAL A 239 -9.80 -8.45 8.11
C VAL A 239 -8.39 -8.01 7.73
N GLY A 240 -7.95 -8.31 6.50
CA GLY A 240 -6.67 -7.84 5.98
C GLY A 240 -6.62 -6.32 5.82
N ALA A 241 -7.73 -5.68 5.42
CA ALA A 241 -7.82 -4.22 5.27
C ALA A 241 -7.78 -3.48 6.63
N LEU A 242 -8.10 -4.15 7.74
CA LEU A 242 -8.14 -3.52 9.06
C LEU A 242 -6.78 -2.90 9.46
N ALA A 243 -5.66 -3.52 9.10
CA ALA A 243 -4.34 -2.94 9.38
C ALA A 243 -4.12 -1.62 8.65
N THR A 244 -4.50 -1.56 7.38
CA THR A 244 -4.45 -0.34 6.56
C THR A 244 -5.39 0.72 7.13
N LEU A 245 -6.63 0.36 7.42
CA LEU A 245 -7.62 1.28 7.97
C LEU A 245 -7.20 1.81 9.35
N ARG A 246 -6.61 0.97 10.21
CA ARG A 246 -6.10 1.40 11.51
C ARG A 246 -4.96 2.40 11.35
N ALA A 247 -3.95 2.06 10.54
CA ALA A 247 -2.84 2.97 10.26
C ALA A 247 -3.34 4.31 9.67
N ALA A 248 -4.34 4.25 8.79
CA ALA A 248 -4.92 5.42 8.14
C ALA A 248 -5.76 6.31 9.07
N THR A 249 -6.44 5.75 10.07
CA THR A 249 -7.54 6.48 10.74
C THR A 249 -7.52 6.50 12.26
N ASP A 250 -6.76 5.61 12.93
CA ASP A 250 -6.69 5.60 14.40
C ASP A 250 -5.94 6.87 14.90
N PRO A 251 -6.57 7.73 15.72
CA PRO A 251 -5.93 8.95 16.24
C PRO A 251 -4.73 8.68 17.15
N ALA A 252 -4.60 7.46 17.67
CA ALA A 252 -3.46 7.04 18.49
C ALA A 252 -2.21 6.68 17.65
N VAL A 253 -2.33 6.58 16.33
CA VAL A 253 -1.21 6.31 15.43
C VAL A 253 -0.22 7.47 15.46
N ARG A 254 1.06 7.14 15.38
CA ARG A 254 2.19 8.07 15.28
C ARG A 254 3.02 7.73 14.05
N GLY A 255 3.78 8.73 13.59
CA GLY A 255 4.73 8.57 12.50
C GLY A 255 5.70 7.41 12.71
N GLY A 256 6.07 6.74 11.61
CA GLY A 256 7.05 5.67 11.61
C GLY A 256 6.54 4.35 12.20
N GLN A 257 5.25 4.26 12.53
CA GLN A 257 4.65 3.04 13.06
C GLN A 257 4.26 2.04 11.96
N TYR A 258 4.23 0.76 12.34
CA TYR A 258 3.88 -0.35 11.47
C TYR A 258 2.77 -1.20 12.10
N TYR A 259 1.67 -1.38 11.37
CA TYR A 259 0.49 -2.10 11.86
C TYR A 259 0.24 -3.40 11.12
N GLY A 260 -0.23 -4.41 11.85
CA GLY A 260 -0.66 -5.67 11.26
C GLY A 260 -1.19 -6.65 12.30
N PRO A 261 -1.66 -7.83 11.87
CA PRO A 261 -2.15 -8.85 12.78
C PRO A 261 -1.09 -9.23 13.83
N ALA A 262 -1.47 -9.21 15.11
CA ALA A 262 -0.64 -9.73 16.19
C ALA A 262 -1.16 -11.07 16.76
N PHE A 263 -0.25 -11.73 17.47
CA PHE A 263 -0.32 -13.06 18.08
C PHE A 263 -1.64 -13.38 18.82
N PRO A 264 -2.11 -14.65 18.75
CA PRO A 264 -1.47 -15.75 19.50
C PRO A 264 -0.92 -16.90 18.63
N VAL A 265 -0.11 -17.73 19.28
CA VAL A 265 0.87 -18.74 18.79
C VAL A 265 0.43 -19.65 17.63
N ALA A 266 -0.87 -19.83 17.39
CA ALA A 266 -1.36 -20.68 16.31
C ALA A 266 -1.18 -20.09 14.90
N SER A 267 -1.08 -18.76 14.75
CA SER A 267 -1.07 -18.10 13.42
C SER A 267 0.20 -17.31 13.09
N MET A 268 1.23 -17.24 13.95
CA MET A 268 2.48 -16.49 13.69
C MET A 268 2.30 -15.04 13.17
N GLY A 269 1.23 -14.33 13.53
CA GLY A 269 0.95 -12.97 13.01
C GLY A 269 0.51 -12.95 11.54
N VAL A 270 -0.07 -14.05 11.06
CA VAL A 270 -0.55 -14.22 9.68
C VAL A 270 -2.02 -13.82 9.54
N VAL A 271 -2.82 -13.97 10.59
CA VAL A 271 -4.27 -13.75 10.63
C VAL A 271 -4.62 -13.05 11.93
N GLY A 272 -5.52 -12.06 11.91
CA GLY A 272 -5.96 -11.38 13.12
C GLY A 272 -6.24 -9.89 12.97
N HIS A 273 -6.64 -9.27 14.08
CA HIS A 273 -6.91 -7.83 14.17
C HIS A 273 -5.60 -7.05 14.27
N PRO A 274 -5.58 -5.79 13.82
CA PRO A 274 -4.35 -5.03 13.72
C PRO A 274 -3.87 -4.55 15.08
N HIS A 275 -2.57 -4.69 15.34
CA HIS A 275 -1.82 -4.11 16.45
C HIS A 275 -0.59 -3.39 15.91
N LEU A 276 0.05 -2.59 16.77
CA LEU A 276 1.40 -2.11 16.52
C LEU A 276 2.35 -3.32 16.53
N VAL A 277 3.13 -3.48 15.48
CA VAL A 277 4.09 -4.58 15.30
C VAL A 277 5.46 -4.04 14.94
N SER A 278 6.50 -4.85 15.16
CA SER A 278 7.86 -4.56 14.70
C SER A 278 8.07 -5.06 13.26
N SER A 279 9.15 -4.60 12.63
CA SER A 279 9.65 -5.03 11.31
C SER A 279 11.07 -5.62 11.43
N SER A 280 11.71 -6.00 10.32
CA SER A 280 13.08 -6.55 10.35
C SER A 280 14.10 -5.48 10.77
N ALA A 281 15.20 -5.89 11.42
CA ALA A 281 16.28 -4.96 11.80
C ALA A 281 16.82 -4.17 10.60
N GLN A 282 16.95 -4.84 9.44
CA GLN A 282 17.38 -4.20 8.20
C GLN A 282 16.44 -3.06 7.76
N SER A 283 15.14 -3.19 7.98
CA SER A 283 14.19 -2.13 7.60
C SER A 283 14.41 -0.82 8.37
N HIS A 284 15.08 -0.85 9.53
CA HIS A 284 15.45 0.31 10.32
C HIS A 284 16.88 0.83 10.04
N ASP A 285 17.62 0.22 9.11
CA ASP A 285 18.95 0.69 8.74
C ASP A 285 18.84 2.00 7.94
N GLN A 286 19.12 3.12 8.60
CA GLN A 286 19.00 4.44 8.00
C GLN A 286 19.99 4.69 6.85
N GLY A 287 21.14 4.00 6.83
CA GLY A 287 22.09 4.10 5.73
C GLY A 287 21.51 3.50 4.46
N ILE A 288 20.90 2.31 4.58
CA ILE A 288 20.20 1.66 3.47
C ILE A 288 18.97 2.46 3.06
N GLN A 289 18.18 2.97 4.00
CA GLN A 289 17.01 3.81 3.71
C GLN A 289 17.37 5.04 2.87
N ARG A 290 18.38 5.82 3.29
CA ARG A 290 18.85 7.00 2.55
C ARG A 290 19.38 6.65 1.16
N ARG A 291 20.14 5.55 1.04
CA ARG A 291 20.65 5.10 -0.26
C ARG A 291 19.52 4.63 -1.18
N LEU A 292 18.55 3.89 -0.66
CA LEU A 292 17.37 3.47 -1.41
C LEU A 292 16.54 4.67 -1.86
N TRP A 293 16.37 5.68 -1.01
CA TRP A 293 15.70 6.93 -1.36
C TRP A 293 16.38 7.61 -2.55
N ALA A 294 17.69 7.88 -2.44
CA ALA A 294 18.45 8.55 -3.49
C ALA A 294 18.38 7.80 -4.83
N VAL A 295 18.53 6.47 -4.81
CA VAL A 295 18.40 5.65 -6.03
C VAL A 295 16.95 5.66 -6.55
N SER A 296 15.95 5.74 -5.67
CA SER A 296 14.55 5.86 -6.11
C SER A 296 14.28 7.21 -6.77
N GLU A 297 14.86 8.31 -6.27
CA GLU A 297 14.78 9.63 -6.92
C GLU A 297 15.45 9.60 -8.31
N GLU A 298 16.64 8.98 -8.41
CA GLU A 298 17.35 8.82 -9.68
C GLU A 298 16.55 7.99 -10.69
N LEU A 299 16.06 6.81 -10.29
CA LEU A 299 15.33 5.92 -11.18
C LEU A 299 13.99 6.49 -11.62
N THR A 300 13.30 7.25 -10.75
CA THR A 300 11.97 7.79 -11.07
C THR A 300 12.02 9.19 -11.69
N GLY A 301 13.12 9.92 -11.51
CA GLY A 301 13.20 11.35 -11.83
C GLY A 301 12.20 12.17 -11.01
N VAL A 302 11.91 11.76 -9.76
CA VAL A 302 11.01 12.46 -8.84
C VAL A 302 11.76 12.75 -7.56
N THR A 303 11.77 14.02 -7.16
CA THR A 303 12.37 14.49 -5.90
C THR A 303 11.28 14.91 -4.92
N PHE A 304 11.60 14.88 -3.64
CA PHE A 304 10.66 15.24 -2.59
C PHE A 304 10.98 16.62 -1.99
N PRO A 305 9.98 17.48 -1.73
CA PRO A 305 10.20 18.76 -1.07
C PRO A 305 10.36 18.63 0.47
N VAL A 306 11.05 17.58 0.95
CA VAL A 306 11.28 17.25 2.38
C VAL A 306 12.61 16.53 2.66
#